data_AF-A0A816EX03-F1
#
_entry.id   AF-A0A816EX03-F1
#
_cell.length_a   1.000
_cell.length_b   1.000
_cell.length_c   1.000
_cell.angle_alpha   90.00
_cell.angle_beta   90.00
_cell.angle_gamma   90.00
#
_symmetry.space_group_name_H-M   'P 1'
#
loop_
_entity.id
_entity.type
_entity.pdbx_description
1 polymer ?
#
loop_
_entity_poly.entity_id
_entity_poly.type
_entity_poly.pdbx_seq_one_letter_code
_entity_poly.pdbx_strand_id
1 'polypeptide(L)'
;QRQAINDTSIECLDGTIIGLRKNDIIIYPAFVKHFDPNLFGSNPYEYQYDRFVKKSNQKVPSVMLFGCGNRMCPGRLLAFGEIKLLVALIIQHMNIEFVSMNEKYRQECCKQLPYDYSKFISSGGPKKGHKDKFMIKYSYKNF
;
A
#
# COMPACT_ATOMS: atom_id res chain seq x y z
N GLN A 1 17.59 -3.03 3.99
CA GLN A 1 19.01 -3.30 3.69
C GLN A 1 19.69 -4.02 4.85
N ARG A 2 20.61 -4.91 4.53
CA ARG A 2 21.57 -5.56 5.43
C ARG A 2 22.95 -5.45 4.79
N GLN A 3 23.98 -5.51 5.61
CA GLN A 3 25.35 -5.52 5.15
C GLN A 3 26.01 -6.80 5.64
N ALA A 4 26.74 -7.48 4.77
CA ALA A 4 27.55 -8.62 5.15
C ALA A 4 28.70 -8.14 6.05
N ILE A 5 28.75 -8.64 7.29
CA ILE A 5 29.78 -8.27 8.27
C ILE A 5 31.10 -8.98 7.95
N ASN A 6 31.02 -10.20 7.43
CA ASN A 6 32.12 -11.06 7.02
C ASN A 6 31.77 -11.73 5.69
N ASP A 7 32.76 -12.31 5.04
CA ASP A 7 32.55 -13.20 3.89
C ASP A 7 31.63 -14.35 4.32
N THR A 8 30.53 -14.52 3.61
CA THR A 8 29.47 -15.47 3.96
C THR A 8 28.72 -15.93 2.72
N SER A 9 27.77 -16.84 2.86
CA SER A 9 26.91 -17.28 1.77
C SER A 9 25.46 -17.35 2.19
N ILE A 10 24.56 -17.17 1.23
CA ILE A 10 23.11 -17.35 1.39
C ILE A 10 22.70 -18.55 0.54
N GLU A 11 22.06 -19.52 1.16
CA GLU A 11 21.39 -20.61 0.46
C GLU A 11 19.95 -20.20 0.13
N CYS A 12 19.60 -20.28 -1.15
CA CYS A 12 18.26 -19.99 -1.64
C CYS A 12 17.38 -21.24 -1.58
N LEU A 13 16.06 -21.06 -1.67
CA LEU A 13 15.07 -22.16 -1.58
C LEU A 13 15.22 -23.20 -2.71
N ASP A 14 15.84 -22.82 -3.82
CA ASP A 14 16.14 -23.67 -4.98
C ASP A 14 17.50 -24.39 -4.85
N GLY A 15 18.21 -24.24 -3.72
CA GLY A 15 19.53 -24.79 -3.47
C GLY A 15 20.68 -23.95 -4.05
N THR A 16 20.38 -22.82 -4.69
CA THR A 16 21.40 -21.91 -5.21
C THR A 16 22.15 -21.24 -4.06
N ILE A 17 23.49 -21.32 -4.05
CA ILE A 17 24.34 -20.68 -3.05
C ILE A 17 24.90 -19.36 -3.61
N ILE A 18 24.59 -18.25 -2.95
CA ILE A 18 25.09 -16.93 -3.30
C ILE A 18 26.19 -16.55 -2.32
N GLY A 19 27.43 -16.45 -2.80
CA GLY A 19 28.56 -15.94 -2.03
C GLY A 19 28.51 -14.42 -1.88
N LEU A 20 28.71 -13.94 -0.66
CA LEU A 20 28.74 -12.52 -0.28
C LEU A 20 30.09 -12.17 0.33
N ARG A 21 30.65 -11.05 -0.09
CA ARG A 21 31.87 -10.50 0.49
C ARG A 21 31.52 -9.59 1.65
N LYS A 22 32.46 -9.45 2.58
CA LYS A 22 32.40 -8.42 3.61
C LYS A 22 32.10 -7.06 2.98
N ASN A 23 31.17 -6.35 3.60
CA ASN A 23 30.62 -5.05 3.21
C ASN A 23 29.60 -5.06 2.07
N ASP A 24 29.29 -6.20 1.43
CA ASP A 24 28.22 -6.27 0.44
C ASP A 24 26.87 -5.88 1.03
N ILE A 25 26.07 -5.14 0.27
CA ILE A 25 24.74 -4.68 0.67
C ILE A 25 23.69 -5.61 0.08
N ILE A 26 22.86 -6.16 0.96
CA ILE A 26 21.75 -7.05 0.63
C ILE A 26 20.45 -6.27 0.79
N ILE A 27 19.64 -6.27 -0.26
CA ILE A 27 18.32 -5.66 -0.26
C ILE A 27 17.30 -6.76 -0.57
N TYR A 28 16.27 -6.86 0.25
CA TYR A 28 15.12 -7.70 -0.04
C TYR A 28 13.96 -6.80 -0.49
N PRO A 29 13.76 -6.63 -1.81
CA PRO A 29 12.80 -5.68 -2.33
C PRO A 29 11.38 -6.22 -2.15
N ALA A 30 10.60 -5.53 -1.31
CA ALA A 30 9.19 -5.88 -1.09
C ALA A 30 8.37 -5.80 -2.39
N PHE A 31 8.67 -4.82 -3.24
CA PHE A 31 8.00 -4.64 -4.54
C PHE A 31 8.09 -5.89 -5.41
N VAL A 32 9.30 -6.43 -5.63
CA VAL A 32 9.48 -7.62 -6.48
C VAL A 32 8.67 -8.82 -5.94
N LYS A 33 8.64 -9.00 -4.62
CA LYS A 33 7.85 -10.07 -4.00
C LYS A 33 6.34 -9.83 -4.13
N HIS A 34 5.86 -8.62 -3.84
CA HIS A 34 4.42 -8.31 -3.77
C HIS A 34 3.76 -8.33 -5.15
N PHE A 35 4.54 -8.18 -6.21
CA PHE A 35 4.06 -8.20 -7.59
C PHE A 35 4.43 -9.48 -8.36
N ASP A 36 4.91 -10.53 -7.68
CA ASP A 36 5.21 -11.83 -8.29
C ASP A 36 3.90 -12.59 -8.61
N PRO A 37 3.60 -12.90 -9.89
CA PRO A 37 2.41 -13.64 -10.28
C PRO A 37 2.34 -15.06 -9.71
N ASN A 38 3.49 -15.68 -9.41
CA ASN A 38 3.54 -17.03 -8.84
C ASN A 38 3.07 -17.05 -7.38
N LEU A 39 3.24 -15.94 -6.67
CA LEU A 39 2.80 -15.78 -5.29
C LEU A 39 1.40 -15.17 -5.23
N PHE A 40 1.14 -14.10 -5.99
CA PHE A 40 -0.09 -13.32 -5.86
C PHE A 40 -1.16 -13.66 -6.92
N GLY A 41 -0.91 -14.58 -7.85
CA GLY A 41 -1.85 -14.96 -8.91
C GLY A 41 -1.67 -14.16 -10.20
N SER A 42 -2.51 -14.41 -11.21
CA SER A 42 -2.32 -13.89 -12.57
C SER A 42 -2.29 -12.37 -12.67
N ASN A 43 -3.01 -11.65 -11.80
CA ASN A 43 -3.11 -10.19 -11.84
C ASN A 43 -2.61 -9.58 -10.52
N PRO A 44 -1.29 -9.54 -10.27
CA PRO A 44 -0.74 -9.06 -9.00
C PRO A 44 -0.76 -7.52 -8.89
N TYR A 45 -0.90 -6.81 -10.01
CA TYR A 45 -1.01 -5.36 -10.06
C TYR A 45 -2.43 -4.83 -9.84
N GLU A 46 -3.42 -5.72 -9.79
CA GLU A 46 -4.82 -5.34 -9.60
C GLU A 46 -5.24 -5.46 -8.13
N TYR A 47 -6.11 -4.56 -7.69
CA TYR A 47 -6.77 -4.70 -6.40
C TYR A 47 -7.81 -5.82 -6.45
N GLN A 48 -7.62 -6.86 -5.63
CA GLN A 48 -8.56 -7.98 -5.51
C GLN A 48 -8.88 -8.17 -4.02
N TYR A 49 -10.12 -7.87 -3.64
CA TYR A 49 -10.54 -7.83 -2.24
C TYR A 49 -10.53 -9.21 -1.55
N ASP A 50 -10.72 -10.28 -2.32
CA ASP A 50 -10.84 -11.66 -1.83
C ASP A 50 -9.53 -12.47 -1.95
N ARG A 51 -8.43 -11.85 -2.41
CA ARG A 51 -7.14 -12.49 -2.66
C ARG A 51 -6.62 -13.33 -1.48
N PHE A 52 -6.88 -12.87 -0.26
CA PHE A 52 -6.41 -13.51 0.98
C PHE A 52 -7.53 -14.21 1.78
N VAL A 53 -8.74 -14.32 1.23
CA VAL A 53 -9.91 -14.88 1.93
C VAL A 53 -9.89 -16.41 1.91
N LYS A 54 -9.50 -17.02 0.79
CA LYS A 54 -9.44 -18.48 0.67
C LYS A 54 -8.11 -19.00 1.22
N LYS A 55 -8.17 -20.01 2.10
CA LYS A 55 -7.02 -20.87 2.41
C LYS A 55 -6.76 -21.76 1.19
N SER A 56 -6.04 -21.25 0.21
CA SER A 56 -5.42 -22.11 -0.80
C SER A 56 -4.51 -23.10 -0.08
N ASN A 57 -4.40 -24.34 -0.57
CA ASN A 57 -3.37 -25.29 -0.13
C ASN A 57 -1.94 -24.79 -0.44
N GLN A 58 -1.81 -23.67 -1.17
CA GLN A 58 -0.56 -22.94 -1.33
C GLN A 58 -0.26 -22.11 -0.09
N LYS A 59 1.02 -22.04 0.29
CA LYS A 59 1.50 -21.14 1.34
C LYS A 59 0.96 -19.74 1.07
N VAL A 60 0.12 -19.22 1.98
CA VAL A 60 -0.40 -17.85 1.86
C VAL A 60 0.81 -16.92 1.67
N PRO A 61 0.84 -16.10 0.60
CA PRO A 61 1.97 -15.24 0.32
C PRO A 61 2.26 -14.35 1.52
N SER A 62 3.48 -14.41 2.05
CA SER A 62 3.85 -13.55 3.17
C SER A 62 4.00 -12.11 2.66
N VAL A 63 2.98 -11.29 2.91
CA VAL A 63 3.03 -9.85 2.64
C VAL A 63 3.95 -9.19 3.68
N MET A 64 4.80 -8.29 3.24
CA MET A 64 5.79 -7.60 4.08
C MET A 64 5.42 -6.14 4.31
N LEU A 65 4.17 -5.88 4.69
CA LEU A 65 3.67 -4.51 4.93
C LEU A 65 4.47 -3.81 6.05
N PHE A 66 4.89 -4.59 7.04
CA PHE A 66 5.55 -4.11 8.25
C PHE A 66 6.98 -4.63 8.36
N GLY A 67 7.62 -4.94 7.22
CA GLY A 67 8.94 -5.58 7.18
C GLY A 67 8.90 -7.07 7.48
N CYS A 68 10.07 -7.64 7.81
CA CYS A 68 10.24 -9.07 8.04
C CYS A 68 11.36 -9.36 9.07
N GLY A 69 11.32 -10.56 9.66
CA GLY A 69 12.30 -11.02 10.64
C GLY A 69 12.37 -10.15 11.90
N ASN A 70 13.56 -10.05 12.49
CA ASN A 70 13.79 -9.35 13.77
C ASN A 70 13.60 -7.83 13.71
N ARG A 71 13.43 -7.24 12.52
CA ARG A 71 13.14 -5.81 12.35
C ARG A 71 11.72 -5.56 11.82
N MET A 72 10.80 -6.47 12.11
CA MET A 72 9.38 -6.26 11.85
C MET A 72 8.86 -5.11 12.73
N CYS A 73 7.95 -4.29 12.21
CA CYS A 73 7.39 -3.16 12.93
C CYS A 73 6.75 -3.63 14.26
N PRO A 74 7.16 -3.07 15.41
CA PRO A 74 6.54 -3.39 16.69
C PRO A 74 5.09 -2.85 16.76
N GLY A 75 4.82 -1.72 16.11
CA GLY A 75 3.48 -1.09 16.05
C GLY A 75 2.51 -1.72 15.07
N ARG A 76 2.85 -2.82 14.36
CA ARG A 76 1.97 -3.42 13.33
C ARG A 76 0.57 -3.78 13.84
N LEU A 77 0.48 -4.23 15.10
CA LEU A 77 -0.79 -4.63 15.70
C LEU A 77 -1.67 -3.42 16.01
N LEU A 78 -1.06 -2.34 16.53
CA LEU A 78 -1.73 -1.07 16.73
C LEU A 78 -2.21 -0.49 15.40
N ALA A 79 -1.32 -0.42 14.40
CA ALA A 79 -1.67 0.07 13.06
C ALA A 79 -2.83 -0.70 12.43
N PHE A 80 -2.85 -2.05 12.53
CA PHE A 80 -3.98 -2.84 12.08
C PHE A 80 -5.27 -2.54 12.86
N GLY A 81 -5.17 -2.32 14.17
CA GLY A 81 -6.30 -1.92 15.01
C GLY A 81 -6.87 -0.58 14.57
N GLU A 82 -6.01 0.43 14.44
CA GLU A 82 -6.39 1.79 14.03
C GLU A 82 -7.01 1.82 12.63
N ILE A 83 -6.43 1.12 11.65
CA ILE A 83 -6.98 1.04 10.29
C ILE A 83 -8.38 0.41 10.31
N LYS A 84 -8.55 -0.71 11.02
CA LYS A 84 -9.86 -1.38 11.13
C LYS A 84 -10.88 -0.49 11.82
N LEU A 85 -10.50 0.16 12.92
CA LEU A 85 -11.37 1.06 13.66
C LEU A 85 -11.78 2.27 12.81
N LEU A 86 -10.83 2.89 12.12
CA LEU A 86 -11.09 4.00 11.21
C LEU A 86 -12.08 3.60 10.12
N VAL A 87 -11.84 2.47 9.44
CA VAL A 87 -12.72 1.97 8.38
C VAL A 87 -14.11 1.65 8.93
N ALA A 88 -14.21 1.02 10.10
CA ALA A 88 -15.49 0.72 10.75
C ALA A 88 -16.26 2.01 11.08
N LEU A 89 -15.60 3.02 11.67
CA LEU A 89 -16.22 4.31 11.99
C LEU A 89 -16.69 5.04 10.74
N ILE A 90 -15.89 5.03 9.68
CA ILE A 90 -16.25 5.60 8.38
C ILE A 90 -17.53 4.92 7.84
N ILE A 91 -17.55 3.58 7.78
CA ILE A 91 -18.70 2.83 7.28
C ILE A 91 -19.94 3.04 8.16
N GLN A 92 -19.77 3.11 9.48
CA GLN A 92 -20.87 3.21 10.43
C GLN A 92 -21.48 4.61 10.45
N HIS A 93 -20.67 5.67 10.43
CA HIS A 93 -21.13 7.04 10.71
C HIS A 93 -21.16 7.97 9.50
N MET A 94 -20.57 7.59 8.36
CA MET A 94 -20.47 8.47 7.20
C MET A 94 -21.19 7.90 5.97
N ASN A 95 -21.83 8.78 5.20
CA ASN A 95 -22.20 8.53 3.82
C ASN A 95 -21.06 9.03 2.94
N ILE A 96 -20.53 8.20 2.05
CA ILE A 96 -19.42 8.55 1.15
C ILE A 96 -19.86 8.36 -0.30
N GLU A 97 -19.59 9.37 -1.12
CA GLU A 97 -19.87 9.36 -2.55
C GLU A 97 -18.64 9.80 -3.34
N PHE A 98 -18.38 9.12 -4.47
CA PHE A 98 -17.38 9.54 -5.44
C PHE A 98 -18.03 10.49 -6.46
N VAL A 99 -17.51 11.71 -6.54
CA VAL A 99 -18.01 12.74 -7.46
C VAL A 99 -16.98 12.95 -8.57
N SER A 100 -17.41 12.92 -9.83
CA SER A 100 -16.52 13.22 -10.95
C SER A 100 -16.03 14.67 -10.87
N MET A 101 -14.73 14.87 -11.08
CA MET A 101 -14.10 16.17 -10.90
C MET A 101 -14.35 17.05 -12.13
N ASN A 102 -15.46 17.79 -12.11
CA ASN A 102 -15.72 18.86 -13.09
C ASN A 102 -15.02 20.16 -12.63
N GLU A 103 -14.65 21.06 -13.56
CA GLU A 103 -13.95 22.34 -13.24
C GLU A 103 -14.69 23.19 -12.19
N LYS A 104 -16.02 23.11 -12.16
CA LYS A 104 -16.90 23.84 -11.22
C LYS A 104 -16.72 23.39 -9.76
N TYR A 105 -16.60 22.09 -9.51
CA TYR A 105 -16.42 21.52 -8.16
C TYR A 105 -15.02 21.77 -7.59
N ARG A 106 -14.02 21.86 -8.48
CA ARG A 106 -12.63 22.13 -8.10
C ARG A 106 -12.49 23.47 -7.38
N GLN A 107 -13.20 24.49 -7.85
CA GLN A 107 -13.17 25.82 -7.25
C GLN A 107 -14.01 25.91 -5.96
N GLU A 108 -15.11 25.16 -5.87
CA GLU A 108 -16.00 25.19 -4.70
C GLU A 108 -15.39 24.48 -3.49
N CYS A 109 -14.74 23.32 -3.69
CA CYS A 109 -14.07 22.60 -2.61
C CYS A 109 -12.86 23.37 -2.05
N CYS A 110 -12.11 24.10 -2.89
CA CYS A 110 -10.98 24.90 -2.44
C CYS A 110 -11.43 26.09 -1.57
N LYS A 111 -12.68 26.56 -1.68
CA LYS A 111 -13.22 27.67 -0.88
C LYS A 111 -13.67 27.25 0.53
N GLN A 112 -13.92 25.95 0.73
CA GLN A 112 -14.46 25.42 1.99
C GLN A 112 -13.37 24.87 2.93
N LEU A 113 -12.12 24.80 2.49
CA LEU A 113 -11.01 24.29 3.29
C LEU A 113 -10.43 25.39 4.19
N PRO A 114 -10.09 25.06 5.45
CA PRO A 114 -9.57 26.04 6.42
C PRO A 114 -8.15 26.56 6.09
N TYR A 115 -7.50 25.99 5.07
CA TYR A 115 -6.19 26.39 4.57
C TYR A 115 -6.20 26.44 3.04
N ASP A 116 -5.50 27.42 2.46
CA ASP A 116 -5.36 27.59 1.02
C ASP A 116 -4.41 26.52 0.42
N TYR A 117 -4.99 25.37 0.09
CA TYR A 117 -4.30 24.27 -0.59
C TYR A 117 -4.14 24.49 -2.10
N SER A 118 -4.54 25.63 -2.67
CA SER A 118 -4.37 25.92 -4.11
C SER A 118 -2.92 25.75 -4.57
N LYS A 119 -1.96 26.02 -3.68
CA LYS A 119 -0.51 25.86 -3.91
C LYS A 119 -0.06 24.39 -3.98
N PHE A 120 -0.70 23.47 -3.26
CA PHE A 120 -0.36 22.04 -3.26
C PHE A 120 -0.96 21.26 -4.44
N ILE A 121 -1.94 21.84 -5.13
CA ILE A 121 -2.60 21.23 -6.30
C ILE A 121 -1.75 21.40 -7.57
N SER A 122 -0.73 22.26 -7.55
CA SER A 122 0.06 22.66 -8.71
C SER A 122 1.21 21.71 -9.11
N SER A 123 1.60 20.75 -8.27
CA SER A 123 2.79 19.91 -8.52
C SER A 123 2.51 18.55 -9.18
N GLY A 124 1.25 18.27 -9.53
CA GLY A 124 0.84 16.99 -10.15
C GLY A 124 0.06 17.18 -11.44
N GLY A 125 0.68 17.79 -12.45
CA GLY A 125 0.15 17.81 -13.81
C GLY A 125 -0.11 16.38 -14.35
N PRO A 126 -1.06 16.19 -15.27
CA PRO A 126 -1.45 14.87 -15.75
C PRO A 126 -0.29 14.15 -16.44
N LYS A 127 0.14 13.01 -15.90
CA LYS A 127 0.85 12.01 -16.72
C LYS A 127 -0.18 11.37 -17.66
N LYS A 128 0.10 11.35 -18.97
CA LYS A 128 -0.75 10.73 -20.01
C LYS A 128 -1.20 9.33 -19.56
N GLY A 129 -2.51 9.11 -19.40
CA GLY A 129 -3.09 7.77 -19.17
C GLY A 129 -4.03 7.62 -17.98
N HIS A 130 -4.09 8.57 -17.04
CA HIS A 130 -4.99 8.49 -15.87
C HIS A 130 -6.17 9.45 -16.04
N LYS A 131 -7.31 8.95 -16.55
CA LYS A 131 -8.43 9.79 -17.00
C LYS A 131 -9.47 10.14 -15.94
N ASP A 132 -9.50 9.47 -14.79
CA ASP A 132 -10.63 9.66 -13.87
C ASP A 132 -10.15 10.25 -12.55
N LYS A 133 -10.24 11.59 -12.46
CA LYS A 133 -10.11 12.29 -11.19
C LYS A 133 -11.47 12.33 -10.52
N PHE A 134 -11.58 11.70 -9.34
CA PHE A 134 -12.75 11.75 -8.48
C PHE A 134 -12.45 12.55 -7.23
N MET A 135 -13.47 13.23 -6.72
CA MET A 135 -13.49 13.76 -5.36
C MET A 135 -14.32 12.87 -4.44
N ILE A 136 -14.00 12.89 -3.16
CA ILE A 136 -14.76 12.20 -2.12
C ILE A 136 -15.65 13.24 -1.44
N LYS A 137 -16.96 13.11 -1.60
CA LYS A 137 -17.96 13.85 -0.81
C LYS A 137 -18.37 12.97 0.36
N TYR A 138 -18.44 13.53 1.55
CA TYR A 138 -18.92 12.81 2.73
C TYR A 138 -19.93 13.64 3.53
N SER A 139 -20.84 12.95 4.21
CA SER A 139 -21.73 13.55 5.21
C SER A 139 -21.86 12.59 6.40
N TYR A 140 -22.21 13.12 7.57
CA TYR A 140 -22.56 12.26 8.70
C TYR A 140 -23.94 11.65 8.49
N LYS A 141 -24.11 10.40 8.93
CA LYS A 141 -25.43 9.77 9.05
C LYS A 141 -26.13 10.40 10.25
N ASN A 142 -27.33 10.91 10.04
CA ASN A 142 -28.18 11.38 11.13
C ASN A 142 -28.72 10.14 11.87
N PHE A 143 -28.54 10.11 13.19
CA PHE A 143 -29.14 9.11 14.07
C PHE A 143 -30.54 9.58 14.51
#